data_AF-A0A9D5VML4-F1
#
_entry.id   AF-A0A9D5VML4-F1
#
_cell.length_a   1.000
_cell.length_b   1.000
_cell.length_c   1.000
_cell.angle_alpha   90.00
_cell.angle_beta   90.00
_cell.angle_gamma   90.00
#
_symmetry.space_group_name_H-M   'P 1'
#
loop_
_entity.id
_entity.type
_entity.pdbx_description
1 polymer ?
#
loop_
_entity_poly.entity_id
_entity_poly.type
_entity_poly.pdbx_seq_one_letter_code
_entity_poly.pdbx_strand_id
1 'polypeptide(L)'
;MKYSLLSFITLACLLASFVTKADSVSFEKIDDTFFLTANNCELLQKQTTALEKWQAIPHQELYCSCDAKNLCKVDITPLLIATPIKTTLGKLPICHGPNCFNAALVASQILPYFRLSDDKEFKFWVNSPLCRKLSYEEEKRPGDVVAIRESVVGEYEVHPFIYLTEELAYTKNGYRNDDMPYALMPVSEIMQTYNVRKECYTKQPTNEECWRYATYYRCDTLPEYAKKQGREFKLEKSEGLFSQQQELKNIVQTINEIDHDLFKASMTGCPLALAKRFSLFELSNDLCDAAKAVANDPLSVLLCQGLEKRLDAFKIALRYLF
;
A
#
# COMPACT_ATOMS: atom_id res chain seq x y z
N MET A 1 20.52 -52.85 -35.06
CA MET A 1 20.08 -51.45 -34.85
C MET A 1 19.96 -51.19 -33.35
N LYS A 2 21.05 -50.74 -32.71
CA LYS A 2 21.09 -50.33 -31.31
C LYS A 2 21.37 -48.82 -31.28
N TYR A 3 20.38 -48.02 -31.64
CA TYR A 3 20.45 -46.59 -31.38
C TYR A 3 20.22 -46.39 -29.88
N SER A 4 21.19 -45.73 -29.27
CA SER A 4 21.44 -45.62 -27.84
C SER A 4 20.34 -44.83 -27.11
N LEU A 5 19.74 -45.44 -26.09
CA LEU A 5 18.84 -44.78 -25.12
C LEU A 5 19.48 -43.51 -24.51
N LEU A 6 20.82 -43.46 -24.47
CA LEU A 6 21.61 -42.34 -23.97
C LEU A 6 21.49 -41.08 -24.85
N SER A 7 21.29 -41.25 -26.16
CA SER A 7 21.10 -40.13 -27.11
C SER A 7 19.73 -39.47 -26.97
N PHE A 8 18.71 -40.20 -26.49
CA PHE A 8 17.38 -39.62 -26.22
C PHE A 8 17.36 -38.81 -24.91
N ILE A 9 18.08 -39.25 -23.87
CA ILE A 9 18.12 -38.53 -22.58
C ILE A 9 18.88 -37.21 -22.71
N THR A 10 19.98 -37.18 -23.47
CA THR A 10 20.74 -35.94 -23.70
C THR A 10 19.97 -34.92 -24.55
N LEU A 11 19.19 -35.38 -25.54
CA LEU A 11 18.32 -34.50 -26.32
C LEU A 11 17.15 -33.95 -25.48
N ALA A 12 16.58 -34.76 -24.57
CA ALA A 12 15.53 -34.30 -23.65
C ALA A 12 16.03 -33.25 -22.64
N CYS A 13 17.26 -33.37 -22.14
CA CYS A 13 17.86 -32.36 -21.26
C CYS A 13 18.20 -31.04 -21.97
N LEU A 14 18.61 -31.09 -23.25
CA LEU A 14 18.85 -29.89 -24.06
C LEU A 14 17.55 -29.17 -24.44
N LEU A 15 16.46 -29.90 -24.67
CA LEU A 15 15.14 -29.31 -24.94
C LEU A 15 14.47 -28.74 -23.69
N ALA A 16 14.74 -29.29 -22.50
CA ALA A 16 14.23 -28.77 -21.23
C ALA A 16 14.92 -27.47 -20.75
N SER A 17 15.97 -27.01 -21.45
CA SER A 17 16.73 -25.82 -21.09
C SER A 17 16.22 -24.54 -21.77
N PHE A 18 15.24 -24.64 -22.67
CA PHE A 18 14.45 -23.47 -23.11
C PHE A 18 13.42 -23.13 -22.03
N VAL A 19 13.91 -22.83 -20.82
CA VAL A 19 13.13 -22.12 -19.82
C VAL A 19 12.87 -20.75 -20.44
N THR A 20 11.68 -20.59 -21.02
CA THR A 20 11.18 -19.28 -21.42
C THR A 20 11.32 -18.41 -20.19
N LYS A 21 12.19 -17.39 -20.28
CA LYS A 21 12.37 -16.43 -19.20
C LYS A 21 10.98 -15.83 -18.98
N ALA A 22 10.36 -16.18 -17.85
CA ALA A 22 8.97 -15.84 -17.59
C ALA A 22 8.76 -14.36 -17.87
N ASP A 23 7.74 -14.05 -18.65
CA ASP A 23 7.40 -12.69 -19.03
C ASP A 23 7.28 -11.87 -17.74
N SER A 24 8.27 -11.02 -17.50
CA SER A 24 8.38 -10.23 -16.29
C SER A 24 8.22 -8.78 -16.64
N VAL A 25 7.36 -8.11 -15.88
CA VAL A 25 7.21 -6.67 -15.93
C VAL A 25 8.28 -6.08 -15.03
N SER A 26 9.02 -5.11 -15.53
CA SER A 26 9.92 -4.32 -14.69
C SER A 26 9.62 -2.84 -14.80
N PHE A 27 10.04 -2.10 -13.79
CA PHE A 27 9.79 -0.68 -13.66
C PHE A 27 11.10 0.08 -13.79
N GLU A 28 11.08 1.15 -14.57
CA GLU A 28 12.23 2.01 -14.80
C GLU A 28 11.81 3.48 -14.64
N LYS A 29 12.65 4.27 -13.96
CA LYS A 29 12.52 5.73 -13.91
C LYS A 29 13.69 6.34 -14.67
N ILE A 30 13.40 7.15 -15.68
CA ILE A 30 14.39 7.96 -16.40
C ILE A 30 13.97 9.42 -16.21
N ASP A 31 14.82 10.20 -15.54
CA ASP A 31 14.51 11.56 -15.13
C ASP A 31 13.18 11.61 -14.36
N ASP A 32 12.19 12.38 -14.81
CA ASP A 32 10.85 12.46 -14.21
C ASP A 32 9.81 11.58 -14.91
N THR A 33 10.25 10.73 -15.84
CA THR A 33 9.38 9.85 -16.63
C THR A 33 9.45 8.42 -16.09
N PHE A 34 8.28 7.81 -15.94
CA PHE A 34 8.09 6.47 -15.40
C PHE A 34 7.69 5.50 -16.50
N PHE A 35 8.36 4.35 -16.55
CA PHE A 35 8.11 3.37 -17.58
C PHE A 35 7.89 1.98 -17.00
N LEU A 36 7.00 1.23 -17.65
CA LEU A 36 6.95 -0.22 -17.54
C LEU A 36 7.66 -0.83 -18.74
N THR A 37 8.41 -1.90 -18.50
CA THR A 37 9.06 -2.68 -19.55
C THR A 37 8.71 -4.16 -19.42
N ALA A 38 8.60 -4.84 -20.57
CA ALA A 38 8.34 -6.27 -20.67
C ALA A 38 8.82 -6.79 -22.03
N ASN A 39 8.66 -8.08 -22.31
CA ASN A 39 9.04 -8.68 -23.60
C ASN A 39 7.94 -8.62 -24.68
N ASN A 40 6.76 -8.08 -24.37
CA ASN A 40 5.67 -7.88 -25.31
C ASN A 40 4.72 -6.76 -24.88
N CYS A 41 4.04 -6.12 -25.84
CA CYS A 41 3.12 -5.01 -25.57
C CYS A 41 1.78 -5.45 -24.97
N GLU A 42 1.33 -6.68 -25.20
CA GLU A 42 0.07 -7.20 -24.65
C GLU A 42 0.14 -7.25 -23.11
N LEU A 43 1.25 -7.75 -22.56
CA LEU A 43 1.49 -7.75 -21.13
C LEU A 43 1.51 -6.34 -20.57
N LEU A 44 2.19 -5.40 -21.23
CA LEU A 44 2.23 -4.00 -20.81
C LEU A 44 0.85 -3.35 -20.83
N GLN A 45 0.03 -3.62 -21.84
CA GLN A 45 -1.35 -3.14 -21.94
C GLN A 45 -2.23 -3.65 -20.79
N LYS A 46 -2.06 -4.92 -20.39
CA LYS A 46 -2.72 -5.48 -19.19
C LYS A 46 -2.36 -4.67 -17.95
N GLN A 47 -1.08 -4.33 -17.78
CA GLN A 47 -0.60 -3.56 -16.62
C GLN A 47 -1.10 -2.11 -16.63
N THR A 48 -1.05 -1.43 -17.78
CA THR A 48 -1.52 -0.04 -17.89
C THR A 48 -3.02 0.06 -17.65
N THR A 49 -3.80 -0.88 -18.17
CA THR A 49 -5.25 -0.97 -17.90
C THR A 49 -5.55 -1.16 -16.41
N ALA A 50 -4.74 -1.95 -15.70
CA ALA A 50 -4.88 -2.13 -14.26
C ALA A 50 -4.55 -0.84 -13.48
N LEU A 51 -3.52 -0.11 -13.91
CA LEU A 51 -3.18 1.20 -13.35
C LEU A 51 -4.31 2.21 -13.57
N GLU A 52 -4.88 2.29 -14.77
CA GLU A 52 -6.03 3.17 -15.06
C GLU A 52 -7.22 2.89 -14.14
N LYS A 53 -7.59 1.61 -14.01
CA LYS A 53 -8.68 1.16 -13.13
C LYS A 53 -8.43 1.54 -11.68
N TRP A 54 -7.20 1.32 -11.19
CA TRP A 54 -6.83 1.67 -9.82
C TRP A 54 -6.90 3.17 -9.56
N GLN A 55 -6.47 3.98 -10.52
CA GLN A 55 -6.44 5.44 -10.42
C GLN A 55 -7.82 6.07 -10.68
N ALA A 56 -8.81 5.28 -11.08
CA ALA A 56 -10.14 5.72 -11.49
C ALA A 56 -10.09 6.83 -12.56
N ILE A 57 -9.10 6.78 -13.45
CA ILE A 57 -8.94 7.73 -14.56
C ILE A 57 -9.59 7.18 -15.84
N PRO A 58 -10.03 8.07 -16.76
CA PRO A 58 -10.46 7.64 -18.09
C PRO A 58 -9.36 6.84 -18.79
N HIS A 59 -9.76 5.83 -19.57
CA HIS A 59 -8.84 5.06 -20.39
C HIS A 59 -8.02 6.00 -21.30
N GLN A 60 -6.71 5.80 -21.31
CA GLN A 60 -5.78 6.55 -22.11
C GLN A 60 -4.98 5.58 -22.97
N GLU A 61 -5.07 5.76 -24.29
CA GLU A 61 -4.25 4.97 -25.20
C GLU A 61 -2.78 5.35 -25.02
N LEU A 62 -2.00 4.45 -24.43
CA LEU A 62 -0.57 4.61 -24.25
C LEU A 62 0.18 3.87 -25.35
N TYR A 63 1.15 4.55 -25.96
CA TYR A 63 1.96 3.97 -27.01
C TYR A 63 3.01 3.01 -26.42
N CYS A 64 2.99 1.77 -26.89
CA CYS A 64 4.00 0.77 -26.57
C CYS A 64 5.01 0.66 -27.72
N SER A 65 6.30 0.79 -27.40
CA SER A 65 7.39 0.67 -28.37
C SER A 65 8.32 -0.48 -27.99
N CYS A 66 8.71 -1.32 -28.95
CA CYS A 66 9.65 -2.42 -28.73
C CYS A 66 10.96 -2.20 -29.49
N ASP A 67 12.08 -2.57 -28.87
CA ASP A 67 13.38 -2.57 -29.52
C ASP A 67 13.62 -3.84 -30.35
N ALA A 68 14.78 -3.91 -31.02
CA ALA A 68 15.17 -5.07 -31.83
C ALA A 68 15.37 -6.39 -31.04
N LYS A 69 15.39 -6.32 -29.69
CA LYS A 69 15.50 -7.46 -28.78
C LYS A 69 14.14 -7.87 -28.21
N ASN A 70 13.05 -7.31 -28.75
CA ASN A 70 11.68 -7.45 -28.23
C ASN A 70 11.50 -6.92 -26.80
N LEU A 71 12.37 -6.02 -26.34
CA LEU A 71 12.11 -5.29 -25.09
C LEU A 71 11.15 -4.15 -25.39
N CYS A 72 9.92 -4.30 -24.92
CA CYS A 72 8.85 -3.34 -25.05
C CYS A 72 8.81 -2.40 -23.85
N LYS A 73 8.39 -1.16 -24.08
CA LYS A 73 8.34 -0.08 -23.10
C LYS A 73 7.10 0.78 -23.30
N VAL A 74 6.48 1.20 -22.20
CA VAL A 74 5.34 2.13 -22.19
C VAL A 74 5.54 3.20 -21.12
N ASP A 75 5.29 4.47 -21.47
CA ASP A 75 5.32 5.58 -20.52
C ASP A 75 4.03 5.60 -19.70
N ILE A 76 4.15 5.36 -18.40
CA ILE A 76 3.03 5.34 -17.46
C ILE A 76 2.89 6.64 -16.67
N THR A 77 3.75 7.64 -16.91
CA THR A 77 3.70 8.94 -16.24
C THR A 77 2.31 9.60 -16.31
N PRO A 78 1.58 9.55 -17.44
CA PRO A 78 0.22 10.10 -17.52
C PRO A 78 -0.77 9.40 -16.58
N LEU A 79 -0.56 8.12 -16.25
CA LEU A 79 -1.47 7.38 -15.39
C LEU A 79 -1.29 7.69 -13.90
N LEU A 80 -0.17 8.32 -13.52
CA LEU A 80 0.16 8.58 -12.11
C LEU A 80 -0.42 9.90 -11.59
N ILE A 81 -1.19 10.65 -12.37
CA ILE A 81 -1.53 12.06 -12.07
C ILE A 81 -2.37 12.23 -10.79
N ALA A 82 -3.22 11.28 -10.44
CA ALA A 82 -4.29 11.47 -9.45
C ALA A 82 -4.00 10.87 -8.06
N THR A 83 -2.85 10.24 -7.83
CA THR A 83 -2.62 9.48 -6.59
C THR A 83 -1.42 9.91 -5.76
N PRO A 84 -1.48 9.64 -4.44
CA PRO A 84 -0.32 9.79 -3.55
C PRO A 84 0.95 9.11 -4.10
N ILE A 85 0.83 8.03 -4.88
CA ILE A 85 1.94 7.28 -5.47
C ILE A 85 2.88 8.14 -6.31
N LYS A 86 2.39 9.08 -7.13
CA LYS A 86 3.29 9.93 -7.94
C LYS A 86 4.27 10.71 -7.09
N THR A 87 3.85 11.09 -5.88
CA THR A 87 4.69 11.87 -4.98
C THR A 87 5.78 11.05 -4.30
N THR A 88 5.63 9.72 -4.25
CA THR A 88 6.54 8.81 -3.54
C THR A 88 7.32 7.87 -4.46
N LEU A 89 6.81 7.55 -5.64
CA LEU A 89 7.40 6.55 -6.53
C LEU A 89 8.86 6.90 -6.91
N GLY A 90 9.76 5.94 -6.69
CA GLY A 90 11.20 6.10 -6.88
C GLY A 90 11.91 6.98 -5.84
N LYS A 91 11.24 7.39 -4.76
CA LYS A 91 11.84 8.19 -3.69
C LYS A 91 12.18 7.33 -2.47
N LEU A 92 13.24 7.70 -1.78
CA LEU A 92 13.50 7.23 -0.42
C LEU A 92 12.81 8.18 0.57
N PRO A 93 12.14 7.67 1.62
CA PRO A 93 11.69 8.52 2.70
C PRO A 93 12.90 9.15 3.39
N ILE A 94 12.76 10.42 3.79
CA ILE A 94 13.86 11.18 4.40
C ILE A 94 14.03 10.83 5.88
N CYS A 95 12.98 10.31 6.53
CA CYS A 95 12.92 9.93 7.94
C CYS A 95 12.22 8.57 8.10
N HIS A 96 12.02 8.12 9.36
CA HIS A 96 11.45 6.80 9.74
C HIS A 96 10.11 6.44 9.09
N GLY A 97 9.45 7.38 8.44
CA GLY A 97 8.32 7.12 7.57
C GLY A 97 8.27 8.10 6.40
N PRO A 98 7.32 7.89 5.47
CA PRO A 98 6.28 6.84 5.51
C PRO A 98 6.83 5.43 5.27
N ASN A 99 6.49 4.47 6.12
CA ASN A 99 6.92 3.08 5.95
C ASN A 99 5.91 2.26 5.14
N CYS A 100 6.13 0.95 5.00
CA CYS A 100 5.27 0.05 4.23
C CYS A 100 3.80 0.08 4.70
N PHE A 101 3.57 0.08 6.02
CA PHE A 101 2.25 0.15 6.63
C PHE A 101 1.46 1.36 6.16
N ASN A 102 2.02 2.55 6.33
CA ASN A 102 1.35 3.77 5.91
C ASN A 102 1.24 3.88 4.38
N ALA A 103 2.27 3.43 3.65
CA ALA A 103 2.25 3.45 2.19
C ALA A 103 1.05 2.68 1.63
N ALA A 104 0.75 1.50 2.19
CA ALA A 104 -0.42 0.72 1.81
C ALA A 104 -1.72 1.45 2.18
N LEU A 105 -1.86 1.97 3.42
CA LEU A 105 -3.07 2.66 3.85
C LEU A 105 -3.41 3.91 3.04
N VAL A 106 -2.38 4.67 2.63
CA VAL A 106 -2.55 5.87 1.81
C VAL A 106 -2.85 5.51 0.36
N ALA A 107 -2.17 4.49 -0.17
CA ALA A 107 -2.38 4.03 -1.53
C ALA A 107 -3.73 3.32 -1.72
N SER A 108 -4.31 2.75 -0.66
CA SER A 108 -5.70 2.27 -0.63
C SER A 108 -6.73 3.35 -0.25
N GLN A 109 -6.29 4.60 -0.06
CA GLN A 109 -7.13 5.75 0.28
C GLN A 109 -7.94 5.57 1.59
N ILE A 110 -7.47 4.70 2.50
CA ILE A 110 -7.98 4.61 3.87
C ILE A 110 -7.49 5.81 4.66
N LEU A 111 -6.21 6.18 4.49
CA LEU A 111 -5.61 7.36 5.11
C LEU A 111 -5.35 8.45 4.06
N PRO A 112 -5.58 9.73 4.40
CA PRO A 112 -5.41 10.82 3.45
C PRO A 112 -3.94 11.21 3.21
N TYR A 113 -3.05 10.93 4.17
CA TYR A 113 -1.68 11.45 4.15
C TYR A 113 -0.62 10.45 4.56
N PHE A 114 0.54 10.65 3.95
CA PHE A 114 1.77 9.93 4.22
C PHE A 114 2.35 10.30 5.59
N ARG A 115 2.58 9.31 6.46
CA ARG A 115 3.19 9.46 7.79
C ARG A 115 3.78 8.16 8.29
N LEU A 116 4.37 8.16 9.48
CA LEU A 116 4.74 6.93 10.16
C LEU A 116 3.47 6.22 10.68
N SER A 117 3.37 4.92 10.43
CA SER A 117 2.36 4.02 11.01
C SER A 117 3.06 2.77 11.54
N ASP A 118 2.55 2.18 12.59
CA ASP A 118 3.03 0.88 13.07
C ASP A 118 2.15 -0.28 12.55
N ASP A 119 2.56 -1.50 12.87
CA ASP A 119 1.84 -2.73 12.51
C ASP A 119 0.45 -2.78 13.16
N LYS A 120 0.31 -2.26 14.38
CA LYS A 120 -0.96 -2.24 15.14
C LYS A 120 -1.99 -1.33 14.50
N GLU A 121 -1.58 -0.15 14.07
CA GLU A 121 -2.43 0.77 13.33
C GLU A 121 -2.85 0.17 11.98
N PHE A 122 -1.91 -0.40 11.23
CA PHE A 122 -2.23 -1.08 9.98
C PHE A 122 -3.25 -2.20 10.20
N LYS A 123 -2.98 -3.07 11.19
CA LYS A 123 -3.87 -4.18 11.58
C LYS A 123 -5.25 -3.69 11.99
N PHE A 124 -5.34 -2.55 12.68
CA PHE A 124 -6.62 -1.94 13.04
C PHE A 124 -7.43 -1.57 11.79
N TRP A 125 -6.82 -0.86 10.83
CA TRP A 125 -7.51 -0.41 9.63
C TRP A 125 -7.98 -1.57 8.74
N VAL A 126 -7.13 -2.57 8.47
CA VAL A 126 -7.50 -3.70 7.61
C VAL A 126 -8.51 -4.67 8.24
N ASN A 127 -8.67 -4.64 9.56
CA ASN A 127 -9.70 -5.39 10.27
C ASN A 127 -10.93 -4.54 10.65
N SER A 128 -10.93 -3.25 10.29
CA SER A 128 -12.08 -2.38 10.49
C SER A 128 -13.21 -2.71 9.51
N PRO A 129 -14.44 -2.23 9.75
CA PRO A 129 -15.55 -2.36 8.80
C PRO A 129 -15.31 -1.73 7.42
N LEU A 130 -14.24 -0.93 7.24
CA LEU A 130 -13.83 -0.43 5.93
C LEU A 130 -13.37 -1.55 5.01
N CYS A 131 -12.84 -2.63 5.58
CA CYS A 131 -12.16 -3.67 4.84
C CYS A 131 -12.84 -5.02 5.00
N ARG A 132 -12.93 -5.77 3.90
CA ARG A 132 -13.30 -7.17 3.89
C ARG A 132 -12.11 -8.02 3.46
N LYS A 133 -11.80 -9.05 4.26
CA LYS A 133 -10.87 -10.11 3.87
C LYS A 133 -11.41 -10.87 2.66
N LEU A 134 -10.60 -11.02 1.63
CA LEU A 134 -10.94 -11.78 0.42
C LEU A 134 -10.64 -13.27 0.64
N SER A 135 -11.45 -14.14 0.03
CA SER A 135 -11.08 -15.55 -0.08
C SER A 135 -9.96 -15.71 -1.10
N TYR A 136 -9.29 -16.87 -1.10
CA TYR A 136 -8.21 -17.13 -2.05
C TYR A 136 -8.73 -17.26 -3.48
N GLU A 137 -9.94 -17.76 -3.64
CA GLU A 137 -10.65 -17.96 -4.91
C GLU A 137 -11.27 -16.67 -5.46
N GLU A 138 -11.45 -15.65 -4.63
CA GLU A 138 -12.03 -14.39 -5.09
C GLU A 138 -11.08 -13.67 -6.05
N GLU A 139 -11.62 -13.11 -7.14
CA GLU A 139 -10.85 -12.30 -8.08
C GLU A 139 -10.23 -11.08 -7.38
N LYS A 140 -8.90 -10.95 -7.51
CA LYS A 140 -8.14 -9.82 -7.00
C LYS A 140 -8.25 -8.65 -7.97
N ARG A 141 -8.33 -7.44 -7.46
CA ARG A 141 -8.54 -6.22 -8.24
C ARG A 141 -7.47 -5.19 -7.93
N PRO A 142 -7.12 -4.34 -8.91
CA PRO A 142 -6.21 -3.22 -8.65
C PRO A 142 -6.71 -2.37 -7.49
N GLY A 143 -5.84 -2.13 -6.50
CA GLY A 143 -6.16 -1.41 -5.27
C GLY A 143 -6.42 -2.29 -4.05
N ASP A 144 -6.57 -3.61 -4.22
CA ASP A 144 -6.68 -4.52 -3.07
C ASP A 144 -5.39 -4.46 -2.22
N VAL A 145 -5.55 -4.40 -0.90
CA VAL A 145 -4.44 -4.38 0.06
C VAL A 145 -3.99 -5.82 0.32
N VAL A 146 -2.69 -6.08 0.22
CA VAL A 146 -2.10 -7.36 0.57
C VAL A 146 -1.27 -7.21 1.83
N ALA A 147 -1.54 -8.05 2.82
CA ALA A 147 -0.83 -8.09 4.08
C ALA A 147 -0.05 -9.41 4.19
N ILE A 148 1.29 -9.32 4.23
CA ILE A 148 2.16 -10.44 4.54
C ILE A 148 2.24 -10.58 6.06
N ARG A 149 1.96 -11.79 6.54
CA ARG A 149 1.88 -12.12 7.97
C ARG A 149 2.79 -13.24 8.34
N GLU A 150 3.12 -13.29 9.62
CA GLU A 150 3.85 -14.39 10.25
C GLU A 150 3.01 -15.01 11.36
N SER A 151 2.98 -16.35 11.47
CA SER A 151 2.15 -17.10 12.43
C SER A 151 2.91 -17.74 13.59
N VAL A 152 4.24 -17.63 13.64
CA VAL A 152 5.11 -18.40 14.57
C VAL A 152 4.88 -18.04 16.04
N VAL A 153 4.51 -16.79 16.37
CA VAL A 153 4.34 -16.33 17.77
C VAL A 153 3.04 -15.53 17.91
N GLY A 154 1.98 -15.93 17.21
CA GLY A 154 0.79 -15.11 16.98
C GLY A 154 0.86 -14.35 15.64
N GLU A 155 -0.26 -13.79 15.21
CA GLU A 155 -0.35 -13.12 13.90
C GLU A 155 0.13 -11.66 13.96
N TYR A 156 1.32 -11.42 13.40
CA TYR A 156 1.89 -10.08 13.22
C TYR A 156 1.95 -9.70 11.74
N GLU A 157 1.79 -8.40 11.48
CA GLU A 157 1.90 -7.83 10.14
C GLU A 157 3.38 -7.60 9.83
N VAL A 158 3.91 -8.28 8.83
CA VAL A 158 5.32 -8.19 8.43
C VAL A 158 5.49 -7.08 7.40
N HIS A 159 4.64 -7.07 6.39
CA HIS A 159 4.76 -6.15 5.27
C HIS A 159 3.47 -6.05 4.46
N PRO A 160 2.94 -4.85 4.22
CA PRO A 160 1.84 -4.68 3.27
C PRO A 160 2.25 -4.01 1.97
N PHE A 161 1.46 -4.26 0.94
CA PHE A 161 1.58 -3.64 -0.37
C PHE A 161 0.21 -3.55 -1.06
N ILE A 162 0.13 -2.80 -2.17
CA ILE A 162 -1.08 -2.71 -2.99
C ILE A 162 -0.96 -3.60 -4.22
N TYR A 163 -1.92 -4.50 -4.38
CA TYR A 163 -2.05 -5.34 -5.57
C TYR A 163 -2.53 -4.51 -6.75
N LEU A 164 -1.91 -4.67 -7.92
CA LEU A 164 -2.38 -4.09 -9.17
C LEU A 164 -2.79 -5.21 -10.13
N THR A 165 -1.90 -6.17 -10.34
CA THR A 165 -2.09 -7.38 -11.15
C THR A 165 -1.30 -8.53 -10.54
N GLU A 166 -1.36 -9.72 -11.16
CA GLU A 166 -0.52 -10.86 -10.75
C GLU A 166 0.97 -10.58 -10.94
N GLU A 167 1.32 -9.64 -11.83
CA GLU A 167 2.69 -9.32 -12.22
C GLU A 167 3.17 -7.97 -11.68
N LEU A 168 2.31 -7.19 -11.00
CA LEU A 168 2.65 -5.83 -10.58
C LEU A 168 1.95 -5.45 -9.27
N ALA A 169 2.71 -4.80 -8.39
CA ALA A 169 2.24 -4.26 -7.13
C ALA A 169 2.99 -2.97 -6.79
N TYR A 170 2.36 -2.10 -5.98
CA TYR A 170 2.99 -0.92 -5.39
C TYR A 170 3.39 -1.20 -3.95
N THR A 171 4.66 -0.96 -3.61
CA THR A 171 5.21 -1.29 -2.29
C THR A 171 6.30 -0.30 -1.84
N LYS A 172 6.55 -0.28 -0.54
CA LYS A 172 7.74 0.33 0.07
C LYS A 172 8.51 -0.75 0.81
N ASN A 173 9.45 -1.41 0.14
CA ASN A 173 10.23 -2.44 0.80
C ASN A 173 11.25 -1.82 1.78
N GLY A 174 11.73 -2.66 2.71
CA GLY A 174 12.71 -2.25 3.73
C GLY A 174 12.08 -1.60 4.97
N TYR A 175 12.74 -1.78 6.11
CA TYR A 175 12.29 -1.24 7.40
C TYR A 175 12.87 0.15 7.67
N ARG A 176 14.07 0.42 7.17
CA ARG A 176 14.76 1.70 7.30
C ARG A 176 14.50 2.60 6.09
N ASN A 177 14.90 3.84 6.24
CA ASN A 177 14.53 4.94 5.36
C ASN A 177 15.35 4.92 4.08
N ASP A 178 16.57 4.42 4.22
CA ASP A 178 17.62 4.27 3.22
C ASP A 178 17.65 2.88 2.57
N ASP A 179 16.82 1.93 3.04
CA ASP A 179 16.88 0.54 2.54
C ASP A 179 16.47 0.45 1.06
N MET A 180 15.27 0.94 0.72
CA MET A 180 14.71 0.84 -0.64
C MET A 180 13.68 1.94 -0.91
N PRO A 181 13.58 2.46 -2.15
CA PRO A 181 12.57 3.44 -2.50
C PRO A 181 11.16 2.82 -2.59
N TYR A 182 10.12 3.65 -2.66
CA TYR A 182 8.81 3.18 -3.10
C TYR A 182 8.91 2.74 -4.56
N ALA A 183 8.31 1.61 -4.90
CA ALA A 183 8.47 1.03 -6.22
C ALA A 183 7.19 0.33 -6.70
N LEU A 184 7.08 0.24 -8.03
CA LEU A 184 6.26 -0.75 -8.69
C LEU A 184 7.14 -1.98 -8.92
N MET A 185 6.73 -3.15 -8.44
CA MET A 185 7.52 -4.39 -8.55
C MET A 185 6.63 -5.61 -8.80
N PRO A 186 7.20 -6.69 -9.35
CA PRO A 186 6.51 -7.97 -9.44
C PRO A 186 6.05 -8.49 -8.08
N VAL A 187 4.81 -8.97 -8.02
CA VAL A 187 4.25 -9.60 -6.81
C VAL A 187 5.16 -10.76 -6.35
N SER A 188 5.66 -11.56 -7.28
CA SER A 188 6.59 -12.67 -6.99
C SER A 188 7.87 -12.22 -6.30
N GLU A 189 8.43 -11.08 -6.70
CA GLU A 189 9.66 -10.51 -6.11
C GLU A 189 9.40 -10.00 -4.69
N ILE A 190 8.25 -9.36 -4.45
CA ILE A 190 7.84 -8.96 -3.09
C ILE A 190 7.68 -10.20 -2.21
N MET A 191 6.94 -11.22 -2.68
CA MET A 191 6.74 -12.45 -1.92
C MET A 191 8.06 -13.15 -1.60
N GLN A 192 8.99 -13.20 -2.56
CA GLN A 192 10.33 -13.75 -2.35
C GLN A 192 11.12 -12.95 -1.32
N THR A 193 11.08 -11.61 -1.38
CA THR A 193 11.76 -10.71 -0.43
C THR A 193 11.37 -11.01 1.02
N TYR A 194 10.11 -11.39 1.24
CA TYR A 194 9.58 -11.69 2.56
C TYR A 194 9.46 -13.19 2.86
N ASN A 195 10.05 -14.07 2.04
CA ASN A 195 10.03 -15.53 2.19
C ASN A 195 8.61 -16.14 2.22
N VAL A 196 7.68 -15.58 1.45
CA VAL A 196 6.32 -16.14 1.28
C VAL A 196 6.34 -17.12 0.11
N ARG A 197 6.08 -18.40 0.39
CA ARG A 197 6.01 -19.43 -0.67
C ARG A 197 4.76 -19.24 -1.53
N LYS A 198 4.83 -19.68 -2.80
CA LYS A 198 3.75 -19.51 -3.79
C LYS A 198 2.40 -20.04 -3.30
N GLU A 199 2.42 -21.22 -2.71
CA GLU A 199 1.25 -21.88 -2.14
C GLU A 199 0.62 -21.08 -0.99
N CYS A 200 1.40 -20.30 -0.22
CA CYS A 200 0.94 -19.55 0.95
C CYS A 200 0.26 -18.21 0.62
N TYR A 201 0.26 -17.78 -0.65
CA TYR A 201 -0.48 -16.60 -1.11
C TYR A 201 -1.45 -16.89 -2.26
N THR A 202 -1.47 -18.12 -2.79
CA THR A 202 -2.40 -18.56 -3.83
C THR A 202 -3.50 -19.47 -3.31
N LYS A 203 -3.31 -20.08 -2.13
CA LYS A 203 -4.26 -21.00 -1.50
C LYS A 203 -4.37 -20.73 -0.01
N GLN A 204 -5.48 -21.16 0.57
CA GLN A 204 -5.63 -21.12 2.02
C GLN A 204 -4.53 -21.96 2.67
N PRO A 205 -3.74 -21.38 3.59
CA PRO A 205 -2.72 -22.14 4.31
C PRO A 205 -3.43 -23.16 5.19
N THR A 206 -3.29 -24.44 4.84
CA THR A 206 -3.83 -25.58 5.61
C THR A 206 -2.75 -26.27 6.43
N ASN A 207 -1.48 -25.89 6.25
CA ASN A 207 -0.32 -26.56 6.82
C ASN A 207 0.49 -25.60 7.72
N GLU A 208 1.16 -26.18 8.71
CA GLU A 208 2.16 -25.50 9.55
C GLU A 208 3.36 -24.96 8.73
N GLU A 209 3.49 -25.37 7.46
CA GLU A 209 4.59 -24.96 6.57
C GLU A 209 4.47 -23.52 6.08
N CYS A 210 3.27 -22.93 6.10
CA CYS A 210 3.02 -21.52 5.76
C CYS A 210 3.17 -20.61 6.98
N TRP A 211 4.35 -20.64 7.60
CA TRP A 211 4.70 -19.74 8.71
C TRP A 211 4.66 -18.27 8.30
N ARG A 212 4.85 -17.97 7.01
CA ARG A 212 4.51 -16.70 6.36
C ARG A 212 3.51 -16.90 5.23
N TYR A 213 2.51 -16.02 5.19
CA TYR A 213 1.42 -16.10 4.24
C TYR A 213 0.92 -14.70 3.87
N ALA A 214 0.22 -14.57 2.75
CA ALA A 214 -0.41 -13.31 2.35
C ALA A 214 -1.92 -13.37 2.52
N THR A 215 -2.50 -12.30 3.04
CA THR A 215 -3.94 -12.09 3.10
C THR A 215 -4.32 -10.88 2.25
N TYR A 216 -5.38 -11.02 1.46
CA TYR A 216 -5.91 -9.96 0.61
C TYR A 216 -7.12 -9.30 1.25
N TYR A 217 -7.21 -7.99 1.10
CA TYR A 217 -8.28 -7.16 1.62
C TYR A 217 -8.80 -6.24 0.53
N ARG A 218 -10.12 -6.12 0.44
CA ARG A 218 -10.76 -5.06 -0.34
C ARG A 218 -11.35 -4.07 0.64
N CYS A 219 -10.90 -2.82 0.52
CA CYS A 219 -11.27 -1.75 1.42
C CYS A 219 -12.04 -0.67 0.67
N ASP A 220 -13.07 -0.14 1.32
CA ASP A 220 -13.71 1.10 0.93
C ASP A 220 -12.84 2.28 1.36
N THR A 221 -12.86 3.35 0.58
CA THR A 221 -12.37 4.65 1.06
C THR A 221 -13.26 5.16 2.19
N LEU A 222 -12.74 6.03 3.07
CA LEU A 222 -13.55 6.65 4.12
C LEU A 222 -14.83 7.33 3.58
N PRO A 223 -14.79 8.13 2.50
CA PRO A 223 -15.99 8.71 1.91
C PRO A 223 -16.99 7.66 1.38
N GLU A 224 -16.52 6.60 0.72
CA GLU A 224 -17.39 5.52 0.23
C GLU A 224 -18.07 4.78 1.37
N TYR A 225 -17.33 4.44 2.42
CA TYR A 225 -17.89 3.78 3.59
C TYR A 225 -18.93 4.67 4.27
N ALA A 226 -18.62 5.95 4.48
CA ALA A 226 -19.58 6.91 5.04
C ALA A 226 -20.86 6.97 4.20
N LYS A 227 -20.73 7.04 2.87
CA LYS A 227 -21.86 7.02 1.94
C LYS A 227 -22.70 5.75 2.07
N LYS A 228 -22.08 4.56 2.20
CA LYS A 228 -22.79 3.28 2.43
C LYS A 228 -23.54 3.26 3.77
N GLN A 229 -23.04 3.97 4.77
CA GLN A 229 -23.73 4.17 6.06
C GLN A 229 -24.82 5.26 6.00
N GLY A 230 -25.20 5.74 4.81
CA GLY A 230 -26.21 6.78 4.64
C GLY A 230 -25.72 8.18 5.05
N ARG A 231 -24.40 8.40 5.07
CA ARG A 231 -23.80 9.69 5.44
C ARG A 231 -23.18 10.36 4.23
N GLU A 232 -23.52 11.62 4.01
CA GLU A 232 -22.85 12.42 2.99
C GLU A 232 -21.60 13.05 3.60
N PHE A 233 -20.42 12.61 3.17
CA PHE A 233 -19.16 13.20 3.60
C PHE A 233 -18.94 14.52 2.84
N LYS A 234 -19.63 15.59 3.27
CA LYS A 234 -19.39 16.92 2.73
C LYS A 234 -18.11 17.49 3.34
N LEU A 235 -16.99 17.27 2.64
CA LEU A 235 -15.74 18.02 2.78
C LEU A 235 -15.87 19.45 2.21
N GLU A 236 -17.07 20.03 2.24
CA GLU A 236 -17.25 21.44 1.90
C GLU A 236 -16.82 22.30 3.10
N LYS A 237 -16.10 23.39 2.81
CA LYS A 237 -15.97 24.55 3.70
C LYS A 237 -17.39 25.03 4.04
N SER A 238 -18.00 24.51 5.10
CA SER A 238 -19.36 24.88 5.49
C SER A 238 -19.34 25.56 6.84
N GLU A 239 -19.43 26.88 6.83
CA GLU A 239 -19.85 27.66 7.97
C GLU A 239 -21.29 27.25 8.33
N GLY A 240 -21.46 26.63 9.50
CA GLY A 240 -22.76 26.46 10.16
C GLY A 240 -23.49 25.14 9.92
N LEU A 241 -23.23 24.14 10.77
CA LEU A 241 -24.26 23.40 11.53
C LEU A 241 -23.63 22.50 12.62
N PHE A 242 -24.25 22.51 13.81
CA PHE A 242 -24.01 21.74 15.04
C PHE A 242 -22.62 21.83 15.68
N SER A 243 -22.55 22.42 16.89
CA SER A 243 -21.31 22.61 17.65
C SER A 243 -20.47 21.34 17.79
N GLN A 244 -21.09 20.17 17.94
CA GLN A 244 -20.39 18.88 18.06
C GLN A 244 -19.82 18.36 16.72
N GLN A 245 -20.52 18.58 15.60
CA GLN A 245 -20.01 18.22 14.27
C GLN A 245 -18.95 19.21 13.80
N GLN A 246 -19.11 20.49 14.13
CA GLN A 246 -18.11 21.52 13.89
C GLN A 246 -16.86 21.27 14.75
N GLU A 247 -17.03 20.86 15.99
CA GLU A 247 -15.93 20.48 16.87
C GLU A 247 -15.22 19.24 16.33
N LEU A 248 -15.93 18.18 15.92
CA LEU A 248 -15.31 17.03 15.25
C LEU A 248 -14.60 17.42 13.94
N LYS A 249 -15.19 18.30 13.13
CA LYS A 249 -14.55 18.83 11.91
C LYS A 249 -13.29 19.62 12.25
N ASN A 250 -13.34 20.50 13.25
CA ASN A 250 -12.19 21.30 13.70
C ASN A 250 -11.09 20.39 14.26
N ILE A 251 -11.46 19.33 14.99
CA ILE A 251 -10.55 18.31 15.49
C ILE A 251 -9.86 17.60 14.34
N VAL A 252 -10.64 17.05 13.39
CA VAL A 252 -10.11 16.34 12.21
C VAL A 252 -9.25 17.27 11.36
N GLN A 253 -9.67 18.53 11.18
CA GLN A 253 -8.89 19.52 10.44
C GLN A 253 -7.60 19.88 11.16
N THR A 254 -7.64 20.11 12.47
CA THR A 254 -6.44 20.37 13.29
C THR A 254 -5.49 19.19 13.21
N ILE A 255 -6.00 17.96 13.32
CA ILE A 255 -5.22 16.74 13.12
C ILE A 255 -4.60 16.74 11.73
N ASN A 256 -5.37 16.93 10.65
CA ASN A 256 -4.86 16.92 9.29
C ASN A 256 -3.80 18.01 9.02
N GLU A 257 -3.97 19.20 9.59
CA GLU A 257 -2.97 20.28 9.53
C GLU A 257 -1.68 19.85 10.24
N ILE A 258 -1.79 19.21 11.41
CA ILE A 258 -0.66 18.61 12.10
C ILE A 258 -0.01 17.51 11.26
N ASP A 259 -0.77 16.61 10.60
CA ASP A 259 -0.23 15.55 9.71
C ASP A 259 0.56 16.15 8.58
N HIS A 260 -0.01 17.13 7.91
CA HIS A 260 0.59 17.76 6.76
C HIS A 260 1.89 18.47 7.13
N ASP A 261 1.91 19.16 8.27
CA ASP A 261 3.11 19.81 8.79
C ASP A 261 4.15 18.78 9.27
N LEU A 262 3.71 17.67 9.89
CA LEU A 262 4.57 16.53 10.24
C LEU A 262 5.19 15.88 9.00
N PHE A 263 4.39 15.68 7.94
CA PHE A 263 4.84 15.13 6.67
C PHE A 263 5.86 16.06 6.01
N LYS A 264 5.55 17.35 5.85
CA LYS A 264 6.50 18.34 5.32
C LYS A 264 7.78 18.40 6.13
N ALA A 265 7.70 18.35 7.45
CA ALA A 265 8.88 18.33 8.32
C ALA A 265 9.70 17.03 8.16
N SER A 266 9.05 15.87 8.06
CA SER A 266 9.72 14.59 7.80
C SER A 266 10.45 14.58 6.45
N MET A 267 9.94 15.35 5.48
CA MET A 267 10.51 15.51 4.16
C MET A 267 11.58 16.62 4.07
N THR A 268 11.86 17.39 5.13
CA THR A 268 12.78 18.54 5.07
C THR A 268 13.91 18.55 6.10
N GLY A 269 13.93 17.61 7.06
CA GLY A 269 15.07 17.36 7.95
C GLY A 269 14.71 17.35 9.45
N CYS A 270 15.08 16.29 10.17
CA CYS A 270 14.75 16.04 11.58
C CYS A 270 16.00 16.28 12.46
N PRO A 271 15.98 17.21 13.45
CA PRO A 271 15.45 16.95 14.80
C PRO A 271 14.65 18.10 15.47
N LEU A 272 14.57 19.30 14.89
CA LEU A 272 14.04 20.49 15.59
C LEU A 272 12.50 20.57 15.69
N ALA A 273 11.77 19.76 14.92
CA ALA A 273 10.33 19.88 14.84
C ALA A 273 9.58 19.21 16.02
N LEU A 274 10.28 18.52 16.94
CA LEU A 274 9.70 17.65 17.98
C LEU A 274 9.17 18.36 19.24
N ALA A 275 9.70 19.52 19.62
CA ALA A 275 9.36 20.16 20.90
C ALA A 275 7.96 20.80 20.95
N LYS A 276 7.44 21.30 19.81
CA LYS A 276 6.05 21.82 19.72
C LYS A 276 4.98 20.71 19.85
N ARG A 277 5.38 19.43 19.84
CA ARG A 277 4.48 18.28 19.60
C ARG A 277 3.84 17.68 20.85
N PHE A 278 4.35 17.94 22.05
CA PHE A 278 3.77 17.42 23.29
C PHE A 278 2.42 18.08 23.65
N SER A 279 2.26 19.37 23.42
CA SER A 279 0.98 20.07 23.68
C SER A 279 -0.18 19.59 22.80
N LEU A 280 0.12 19.19 21.57
CA LEU A 280 -0.86 18.62 20.63
C LEU A 280 -1.26 17.18 21.00
N PHE A 281 -0.40 16.48 21.74
CA PHE A 281 -0.64 15.11 22.18
C PHE A 281 -1.69 15.05 23.29
N GLU A 282 -1.60 15.94 24.28
CA GLU A 282 -2.60 16.07 25.36
C GLU A 282 -3.97 16.46 24.80
N LEU A 283 -3.98 17.44 23.88
CA LEU A 283 -5.19 17.85 23.17
C LEU A 283 -5.85 16.67 22.44
N SER A 284 -5.08 15.77 21.82
CA SER A 284 -5.65 14.64 21.09
C SER A 284 -6.36 13.60 21.96
N ASN A 285 -5.95 13.40 23.22
CA ASN A 285 -6.62 12.45 24.11
C ASN A 285 -7.96 13.02 24.58
N ASP A 286 -7.97 14.30 24.98
CA ASP A 286 -9.19 15.00 25.41
C ASP A 286 -10.24 15.03 24.28
N LEU A 287 -9.79 15.19 23.03
CA LEU A 287 -10.66 15.18 21.86
C LEU A 287 -11.23 13.79 21.54
N CYS A 288 -10.45 12.72 21.76
CA CYS A 288 -10.93 11.34 21.65
C CYS A 288 -12.00 11.04 22.71
N ASP A 289 -11.75 11.43 23.96
CA ASP A 289 -12.68 11.20 25.06
C ASP A 289 -13.97 12.01 24.88
N ALA A 290 -13.86 13.26 24.43
CA ALA A 290 -15.02 14.08 24.07
C ALA A 290 -15.82 13.47 22.91
N ALA A 291 -15.15 13.02 21.84
CA ALA A 291 -15.83 12.40 20.70
C ALA A 291 -16.50 11.06 21.06
N LYS A 292 -15.88 10.23 21.91
CA LYS A 292 -16.46 9.00 22.45
C LYS A 292 -17.68 9.28 23.34
N ALA A 293 -17.63 10.34 24.14
CA ALA A 293 -18.73 10.73 25.02
C ALA A 293 -19.95 11.27 24.27
N VAL A 294 -19.73 11.85 23.09
CA VAL A 294 -20.78 12.50 22.29
C VAL A 294 -21.37 11.58 21.22
N ALA A 295 -20.62 10.60 20.72
CA ALA A 295 -21.01 9.84 19.55
C ALA A 295 -21.27 8.35 19.84
N ASN A 296 -22.54 7.94 19.84
CA ASN A 296 -22.96 6.54 19.65
C ASN A 296 -22.82 6.07 18.19
N ASP A 297 -22.03 6.77 17.38
CA ASP A 297 -21.90 6.53 15.95
C ASP A 297 -20.67 5.64 15.65
N PRO A 298 -20.84 4.51 14.93
CA PRO A 298 -19.74 3.64 14.53
C PRO A 298 -18.59 4.32 13.79
N LEU A 299 -18.87 5.33 12.94
CA LEU A 299 -17.81 6.03 12.19
C LEU A 299 -16.96 6.91 13.12
N SER A 300 -17.60 7.64 14.04
CA SER A 300 -16.90 8.46 15.03
C SER A 300 -16.05 7.61 15.97
N VAL A 301 -16.59 6.47 16.42
CA VAL A 301 -15.83 5.49 17.23
C VAL A 301 -14.62 4.97 16.44
N LEU A 302 -14.80 4.61 15.17
CA LEU A 302 -13.72 4.13 14.32
C LEU A 302 -12.61 5.17 14.15
N LEU A 303 -12.97 6.44 13.90
CA LEU A 303 -12.00 7.52 13.76
C LEU A 303 -11.24 7.77 15.07
N CYS A 304 -11.92 7.73 16.22
CA CYS A 304 -11.27 7.88 17.52
C CYS A 304 -10.30 6.74 17.81
N GLN A 305 -10.71 5.49 17.55
CA GLN A 305 -9.84 4.33 17.72
C GLN A 305 -8.62 4.41 16.79
N GLY A 306 -8.80 4.86 15.55
CA GLY A 306 -7.70 5.12 14.62
C GLY A 306 -6.73 6.19 15.14
N LEU A 307 -7.26 7.27 15.72
CA LEU A 307 -6.46 8.32 16.35
C LEU A 307 -5.67 7.80 17.55
N GLU A 308 -6.26 6.96 18.40
CA GLU A 308 -5.56 6.31 19.52
C GLU A 308 -4.39 5.44 19.04
N LYS A 309 -4.60 4.61 18.01
CA LYS A 309 -3.51 3.79 17.44
C LYS A 309 -2.38 4.65 16.89
N ARG A 310 -2.74 5.74 16.24
CA ARG A 310 -1.78 6.70 15.75
C ARG A 310 -0.97 7.36 16.87
N LEU A 311 -1.62 7.75 17.97
CA LEU A 311 -0.94 8.32 19.14
C LEU A 311 0.05 7.33 19.74
N ASP A 312 -0.30 6.04 19.78
CA ASP A 312 0.61 4.98 20.24
C ASP A 312 1.82 4.81 19.31
N ALA A 313 1.63 4.81 17.99
CA ALA A 313 2.73 4.77 17.02
C ALA A 313 3.69 5.96 17.20
N PHE A 314 3.15 7.15 17.47
CA PHE A 314 3.96 8.35 17.73
C PHE A 314 4.78 8.23 19.03
N LYS A 315 4.19 7.71 20.12
CA LYS A 315 4.94 7.44 21.38
C LYS A 315 6.10 6.48 21.14
N ILE A 316 5.89 5.43 20.35
CA ILE A 316 6.93 4.46 20.00
C ILE A 316 8.07 5.17 19.25
N ALA A 317 7.73 5.99 18.24
CA ALA A 317 8.73 6.73 17.48
C ALA A 317 9.55 7.69 18.36
N LEU A 318 8.92 8.37 19.31
CA LEU A 318 9.63 9.24 20.27
C LEU A 318 10.65 8.49 21.12
N ARG A 319 10.35 7.25 21.54
CA ARG A 319 11.29 6.41 22.31
C ARG A 319 12.53 5.99 21.53
N TYR A 320 12.52 6.07 20.21
CA TYR A 320 13.70 5.79 19.39
C TYR A 320 14.57 7.04 19.14
N LEU A 321 14.06 8.23 19.48
CA LEU A 321 14.75 9.50 19.29
C LEU A 321 15.43 10.03 20.56
N PHE A 322 15.05 9.51 21.73
CA PHE A 322 15.60 9.84 23.04
C PHE A 322 16.06 8.57 23.75
#